data_AF-A0A143G8C3-F1
#
_entry.id   AF-A0A143G8C3-F1
#
_cell.length_a   1.000
_cell.length_b   1.000
_cell.length_c   1.000
_cell.angle_alpha   90.00
_cell.angle_beta   90.00
_cell.angle_gamma   90.00
#
_symmetry.space_group_name_H-M   'P 1'
#
loop_
_entity.id
_entity.type
_entity.pdbx_description
1 polymer ?
#
loop_
_entity_poly.entity_id
_entity_poly.type
_entity_poly.pdbx_seq_one_letter_code
_entity_poly.pdbx_strand_id
1 'polypeptide(L)'
;MNYFELNGRIELLEPFTVNVPNNNHFPLNVHGDPIVPASTLRGWLRFASYRCLVEVYKQNGLTFSIHEHYMLGKGVDTNDLISKERATGIGSNVPVRKMNPLIDLYGRWGLAGALGVGNGIAPKSALMKTNISSRSHISDQFDEFKQYILESEHAVLDKILNEDGEFAPELRALKLQIRNINNERRVATNIEAKDNLLEQLNDLNKQVDQVKNKKIGSKETVRRLNYGVEALDAGTSVKQTMKLSGNAENSLKFLIWTMSKLVLFPVGGMRSHNFGKVEPKWTITNHTFANPSGEAVGIVGWQDGKFINELNSGYMFDLEAFEKSLIDESIFNFRVFG
;
A
#
# COMPACT_ATOMS: atom_id res chain seq x y z
N MET A 1 9.86 -23.17 -20.94
CA MET A 1 9.43 -22.31 -19.81
C MET A 1 10.67 -21.69 -19.20
N ASN A 2 10.66 -20.38 -18.97
CA ASN A 2 11.77 -19.64 -18.37
C ASN A 2 11.19 -18.56 -17.44
N TYR A 3 11.75 -18.40 -16.24
CA TYR A 3 11.30 -17.42 -15.26
C TYR A 3 12.42 -17.07 -14.27
N PHE A 4 12.35 -15.86 -13.72
CA PHE A 4 13.20 -15.46 -12.61
C PHE A 4 12.45 -15.61 -11.30
N GLU A 5 13.07 -16.27 -10.33
CA GLU A 5 12.64 -16.28 -8.95
C GLU A 5 13.48 -15.29 -8.15
N LEU A 6 12.83 -14.48 -7.32
CA LEU A 6 13.48 -13.55 -6.42
C LEU A 6 13.10 -13.96 -5.00
N ASN A 7 14.08 -14.48 -4.25
CA ASN A 7 13.91 -14.92 -2.87
C ASN A 7 14.67 -13.99 -1.94
N GLY A 8 13.99 -13.41 -0.96
CA GLY A 8 14.60 -12.37 -0.17
C GLY A 8 13.86 -11.99 1.09
N ARG A 9 14.23 -10.83 1.60
CA ARG A 9 13.69 -10.23 2.82
C ARG A 9 13.48 -8.75 2.62
N ILE A 10 12.50 -8.21 3.34
CA ILE A 10 12.27 -6.79 3.50
C ILE A 10 12.58 -6.47 4.95
N GLU A 11 13.71 -5.81 5.19
CA GLU A 11 14.07 -5.36 6.53
C GLU A 11 13.30 -4.08 6.84
N LEU A 12 12.58 -4.07 7.96
CA LEU A 12 11.86 -2.88 8.42
C LEU A 12 12.83 -1.98 9.19
N LEU A 13 13.12 -0.79 8.65
CA LEU A 13 13.89 0.22 9.38
C LEU A 13 13.02 1.03 10.35
N GLU A 14 11.73 1.12 10.04
CA GLU A 14 10.70 1.76 10.85
C GLU A 14 9.49 0.84 10.93
N PRO A 15 8.60 1.01 11.93
CA PRO A 15 7.44 0.15 12.08
C PRO A 15 6.55 0.13 10.83
N PHE A 16 5.88 -0.99 10.59
CA PHE A 16 5.02 -1.18 9.42
C PHE A 16 3.58 -1.49 9.84
N THR A 17 2.60 -0.82 9.23
CA THR A 17 1.19 -1.20 9.39
C THR A 17 0.46 -1.23 8.06
N VAL A 18 -0.60 -2.03 8.00
CA VAL A 18 -1.50 -2.12 6.86
C VAL A 18 -2.94 -2.12 7.35
N ASN A 19 -3.77 -1.25 6.78
CA ASN A 19 -5.21 -1.28 7.00
C ASN A 19 -5.85 -2.15 5.93
N VAL A 20 -6.51 -3.22 6.36
CA VAL A 20 -7.34 -4.04 5.46
C VAL A 20 -8.80 -3.62 5.64
N PRO A 21 -9.57 -3.42 4.56
CA PRO A 21 -10.98 -3.06 4.67
C PRO A 21 -11.73 -4.04 5.59
N ASN A 22 -12.55 -3.51 6.49
CA ASN A 22 -13.39 -4.26 7.42
C ASN A 22 -12.64 -5.11 8.47
N ASN A 23 -11.33 -4.97 8.62
CA ASN A 23 -10.57 -5.60 9.69
C ASN A 23 -9.82 -4.54 10.51
N ASN A 24 -9.92 -4.63 11.84
CA ASN A 24 -9.19 -3.75 12.76
C ASN A 24 -7.88 -4.38 13.26
N HIS A 25 -7.58 -5.61 12.83
CA HIS A 25 -6.38 -6.35 13.21
C HIS A 25 -5.41 -6.45 12.04
N PHE A 26 -4.13 -6.59 12.38
CA PHE A 26 -3.09 -6.88 11.44
C PHE A 26 -3.34 -8.27 10.79
N PRO A 27 -3.15 -8.42 9.47
CA PRO A 27 -3.42 -9.70 8.81
C PRO A 27 -2.51 -10.82 9.32
N LEU A 28 -3.08 -11.99 9.62
CA LEU A 28 -2.34 -13.17 10.06
C LEU A 28 -2.55 -14.33 9.06
N ASN A 29 -1.56 -15.22 8.95
CA ASN A 29 -1.72 -16.51 8.27
C ASN A 29 -2.51 -17.50 9.14
N VAL A 30 -2.80 -18.69 8.60
CA VAL A 30 -3.50 -19.76 9.34
C VAL A 30 -2.74 -20.29 10.56
N HIS A 31 -1.44 -20.04 10.65
CA HIS A 31 -0.58 -20.41 11.77
C HIS A 31 -0.42 -19.26 12.80
N GLY A 32 -1.02 -18.09 12.54
CA GLY A 32 -0.95 -16.90 13.39
C GLY A 32 0.29 -16.02 13.16
N ASP A 33 1.07 -16.24 12.10
CA ASP A 33 2.17 -15.35 11.73
C ASP A 33 1.65 -14.10 11.01
N PRO A 34 2.16 -12.90 11.33
CA PRO A 34 1.81 -11.69 10.61
C PRO A 34 2.14 -11.76 9.12
N ILE A 35 1.16 -11.41 8.31
CA ILE A 35 1.26 -11.31 6.85
C ILE A 35 1.27 -9.84 6.44
N VAL A 36 2.29 -9.46 5.67
CA VAL A 36 2.24 -8.29 4.80
C VAL A 36 1.56 -8.72 3.48
N PRO A 37 0.35 -8.23 3.16
CA PRO A 37 -0.39 -8.72 2.00
C PRO A 37 0.36 -8.53 0.69
N ALA A 38 0.33 -9.54 -0.18
CA ALA A 38 0.90 -9.50 -1.53
C ALA A 38 0.37 -8.31 -2.35
N SER A 39 -0.91 -7.97 -2.19
CA SER A 39 -1.52 -6.81 -2.85
C SER A 39 -0.92 -5.48 -2.40
N THR A 40 -0.56 -5.35 -1.12
CA THR A 40 0.14 -4.17 -0.57
C THR A 40 1.55 -4.06 -1.15
N LEU A 41 2.32 -5.16 -1.14
CA LEU A 41 3.68 -5.19 -1.68
C LEU A 41 3.69 -4.93 -3.19
N ARG A 42 2.79 -5.57 -3.92
CA ARG A 42 2.63 -5.36 -5.37
C ARG A 42 2.21 -3.93 -5.70
N GLY A 43 1.28 -3.36 -4.92
CA GLY A 43 0.86 -1.97 -5.06
C GLY A 43 1.99 -0.99 -4.80
N TRP A 44 2.83 -1.26 -3.79
CA TRP A 44 4.03 -0.49 -3.50
C TRP A 44 5.05 -0.54 -4.63
N LEU A 45 5.39 -1.73 -5.12
CA LEU A 45 6.32 -1.92 -6.25
C LEU A 45 5.82 -1.21 -7.52
N ARG A 46 4.54 -1.35 -7.86
CA ARG A 46 3.95 -0.65 -9.02
C ARG A 46 4.02 0.86 -8.85
N PHE A 47 3.63 1.37 -7.67
CA PHE A 47 3.64 2.80 -7.40
C PHE A 47 5.06 3.38 -7.46
N ALA A 48 6.05 2.70 -6.87
CA ALA A 48 7.45 3.09 -6.94
C ALA A 48 7.94 3.12 -8.39
N SER A 49 7.71 2.05 -9.16
CA SER A 49 8.06 1.99 -10.59
C SER A 49 7.49 3.16 -11.38
N TYR A 50 6.19 3.42 -11.21
CA TYR A 50 5.48 4.51 -11.85
C TYR A 50 6.04 5.88 -11.42
N ARG A 51 6.27 6.11 -10.12
CA ARG A 51 6.78 7.39 -9.63
C ARG A 51 8.20 7.65 -10.12
N CYS A 52 9.08 6.66 -10.10
CA CYS A 52 10.42 6.78 -10.68
C CYS A 52 10.35 7.16 -12.16
N LEU A 53 9.50 6.48 -12.95
CA LEU A 53 9.32 6.77 -14.36
C LEU A 53 8.84 8.21 -14.60
N VAL A 54 7.87 8.68 -13.81
CA VAL A 54 7.36 10.06 -13.89
C VAL A 54 8.45 11.08 -13.61
N GLU A 55 9.31 10.85 -12.61
CA GLU A 55 10.42 11.78 -12.33
C GLU A 55 11.45 11.79 -13.48
N VAL A 56 11.77 10.64 -14.07
CA VAL A 56 12.65 10.58 -15.28
C VAL A 56 12.03 11.35 -16.44
N TYR A 57 10.74 11.14 -16.73
CA TYR A 57 10.04 11.87 -17.79
C TYR A 57 10.05 13.38 -17.53
N LYS A 58 9.75 13.79 -16.30
CA LYS A 58 9.75 15.20 -15.88
C LYS A 58 11.12 15.85 -16.05
N GLN A 59 12.21 15.17 -15.67
CA GLN A 59 13.57 15.68 -15.83
C GLN A 59 13.94 15.92 -17.30
N ASN A 60 13.26 15.23 -18.23
CA ASN A 60 13.46 15.35 -19.67
C ASN A 60 12.36 16.18 -20.36
N GLY A 61 11.54 16.92 -19.61
CA GLY A 61 10.48 17.78 -20.16
C GLY A 61 9.28 17.02 -20.75
N LEU A 62 9.12 15.73 -20.43
CA LEU A 62 8.01 14.89 -20.87
C LEU A 62 6.96 14.75 -19.76
N THR A 63 5.69 14.62 -20.16
CA THR A 63 4.57 14.46 -19.23
C THR A 63 3.57 13.43 -19.73
N PHE A 64 2.90 12.75 -18.81
CA PHE A 64 1.75 11.89 -19.11
C PHE A 64 0.44 12.66 -18.94
N SER A 65 -0.59 12.25 -19.66
CA SER A 65 -1.98 12.65 -19.44
C SER A 65 -2.54 12.03 -18.16
N ILE A 66 -3.65 12.57 -17.67
CA ILE A 66 -4.33 12.02 -16.49
C ILE A 66 -4.73 10.55 -16.67
N HIS A 67 -5.15 10.16 -17.87
CA HIS A 67 -5.57 8.79 -18.17
C HIS A 67 -4.38 7.83 -18.19
N GLU A 68 -3.24 8.26 -18.74
CA GLU A 68 -1.99 7.51 -18.68
C GLU A 68 -1.48 7.36 -17.23
N HIS A 69 -1.64 8.38 -16.38
CA HIS A 69 -1.33 8.27 -14.96
C HIS A 69 -2.19 7.21 -14.24
N TYR A 70 -3.49 7.14 -14.51
CA TYR A 70 -4.35 6.07 -13.99
C TYR A 70 -3.96 4.69 -14.53
N MET A 71 -3.66 4.59 -15.81
CA MET A 71 -3.25 3.35 -16.45
C MET A 71 -1.92 2.83 -15.89
N LEU A 72 -0.88 3.66 -15.86
CA LEU A 72 0.44 3.27 -15.35
C LEU A 72 0.41 3.04 -13.84
N GLY A 73 -0.14 3.99 -13.07
CA GLY A 73 -0.11 3.94 -11.60
C GLY A 73 -1.06 2.92 -10.98
N LYS A 74 -2.21 2.67 -11.59
CA LYS A 74 -3.28 1.81 -11.04
C LYS A 74 -3.71 0.67 -11.95
N GLY A 75 -3.36 0.70 -13.23
CA GLY A 75 -3.82 -0.30 -14.20
C GLY A 75 -5.28 -0.13 -14.58
N VAL A 76 -5.83 1.07 -14.41
CA VAL A 76 -7.24 1.37 -14.68
C VAL A 76 -7.33 2.21 -15.94
N ASP A 77 -8.10 1.72 -16.91
CA ASP A 77 -8.45 2.51 -18.09
C ASP A 77 -9.59 3.46 -17.74
N THR A 78 -9.40 4.74 -18.02
CA THR A 78 -10.36 5.81 -17.68
C THR A 78 -10.86 6.55 -18.91
N ASN A 79 -10.32 6.25 -20.10
CA ASN A 79 -10.67 6.92 -21.35
C ASN A 79 -10.42 6.01 -22.57
N ASP A 80 -10.75 4.72 -22.42
CA ASP A 80 -10.64 3.70 -23.45
C ASP A 80 -9.29 3.74 -24.22
N LEU A 81 -8.18 3.89 -23.48
CA LEU A 81 -6.82 3.86 -24.04
C LEU A 81 -6.48 2.48 -24.64
N ILE A 82 -7.22 1.44 -24.26
CA ILE A 82 -7.10 0.08 -24.79
C ILE A 82 -8.00 -0.03 -26.01
N SER A 83 -7.40 -0.07 -27.19
CA SER A 83 -8.17 0.09 -28.41
C SER A 83 -8.93 -1.17 -28.83
N LYS A 84 -8.39 -2.39 -28.67
CA LYS A 84 -9.01 -3.61 -29.27
C LYS A 84 -8.82 -4.96 -28.55
N GLU A 85 -8.03 -5.08 -27.48
CA GLU A 85 -7.65 -6.40 -26.95
C GLU A 85 -8.42 -6.78 -25.65
N ARG A 86 -9.42 -7.67 -25.78
CA ARG A 86 -10.15 -8.25 -24.64
C ARG A 86 -9.59 -9.62 -24.26
N ALA A 87 -8.93 -9.65 -23.10
CA ALA A 87 -8.54 -10.80 -22.30
C ALA A 87 -7.39 -11.66 -22.84
N THR A 88 -6.20 -11.42 -22.29
CA THR A 88 -5.01 -12.15 -22.71
C THR A 88 -4.10 -12.44 -21.49
N GLY A 89 -3.71 -13.70 -21.31
CA GLY A 89 -2.95 -14.20 -20.14
C GLY A 89 -1.48 -13.76 -20.14
N ILE A 90 -0.66 -14.29 -19.24
CA ILE A 90 0.80 -14.09 -19.30
C ILE A 90 1.32 -14.66 -20.62
N GLY A 91 2.11 -13.89 -21.38
CA GLY A 91 2.67 -14.30 -22.68
C GLY A 91 1.90 -13.83 -23.92
N SER A 92 0.84 -13.07 -23.74
CA SER A 92 0.05 -12.45 -24.81
C SER A 92 0.33 -10.95 -24.96
N ASN A 93 -0.16 -10.30 -26.01
CA ASN A 93 0.11 -8.87 -26.27
C ASN A 93 1.62 -8.57 -26.25
N VAL A 94 2.41 -9.48 -26.84
CA VAL A 94 3.87 -9.45 -26.83
C VAL A 94 4.44 -8.10 -27.27
N PRO A 95 3.91 -7.41 -28.30
CA PRO A 95 4.40 -6.08 -28.67
C PRO A 95 4.25 -5.05 -27.53
N VAL A 96 3.09 -5.00 -26.89
CA VAL A 96 2.81 -4.09 -25.76
C VAL A 96 3.78 -4.38 -24.60
N ARG A 97 3.94 -5.66 -24.24
CA ARG A 97 4.81 -6.08 -23.14
C ARG A 97 6.29 -5.74 -23.40
N LYS A 98 6.75 -5.89 -24.65
CA LYS A 98 8.13 -5.56 -25.03
C LYS A 98 8.41 -4.06 -24.91
N MET A 99 7.47 -3.22 -25.33
CA MET A 99 7.62 -1.76 -25.32
C MET A 99 7.34 -1.15 -23.94
N ASN A 100 6.46 -1.75 -23.14
CA ASN A 100 6.02 -1.19 -21.87
C ASN A 100 6.31 -2.15 -20.71
N PRO A 101 7.55 -2.14 -20.16
CA PRO A 101 7.94 -3.07 -19.10
C PRO A 101 7.13 -2.88 -17.81
N LEU A 102 6.58 -1.69 -17.56
CA LEU A 102 5.69 -1.45 -16.41
C LEU A 102 4.37 -2.22 -16.56
N ILE A 103 3.76 -2.19 -17.75
CA ILE A 103 2.56 -2.96 -18.05
C ILE A 103 2.88 -4.46 -18.13
N ASP A 104 4.05 -4.84 -18.62
CA ASP A 104 4.45 -6.25 -18.58
C ASP A 104 4.53 -6.77 -17.14
N LEU A 105 5.26 -6.08 -16.26
CA LEU A 105 5.41 -6.48 -14.86
C LEU A 105 4.08 -6.52 -14.11
N TYR A 106 3.32 -5.42 -14.14
CA TYR A 106 2.17 -5.22 -13.26
C TYR A 106 0.81 -5.36 -13.95
N GLY A 107 0.77 -5.54 -15.27
CA GLY A 107 -0.47 -5.67 -16.02
C GLY A 107 -1.35 -4.42 -15.96
N ARG A 108 -2.60 -4.61 -16.34
CA ARG A 108 -3.70 -3.65 -16.22
C ARG A 108 -5.02 -4.41 -16.14
N TRP A 109 -6.15 -3.72 -15.99
CA TRP A 109 -7.46 -4.36 -16.12
C TRP A 109 -7.53 -5.12 -17.46
N GLY A 110 -7.83 -6.42 -17.40
CA GLY A 110 -7.92 -7.30 -18.56
C GLY A 110 -6.60 -7.85 -19.11
N LEU A 111 -5.44 -7.50 -18.52
CA LEU A 111 -4.11 -8.04 -18.90
C LEU A 111 -3.32 -8.41 -17.64
N ALA A 112 -3.01 -9.70 -17.48
CA ALA A 112 -2.26 -10.17 -16.31
C ALA A 112 -0.79 -9.66 -16.34
N GLY A 113 -0.26 -9.26 -15.18
CA GLY A 113 1.16 -8.95 -15.04
C GLY A 113 2.03 -10.20 -15.01
N ALA A 114 3.25 -10.10 -15.51
CA ALA A 114 4.27 -11.14 -15.50
C ALA A 114 4.90 -11.34 -14.11
N LEU A 115 4.87 -10.31 -13.25
CA LEU A 115 5.42 -10.37 -11.89
C LEU A 115 4.38 -10.86 -10.89
N GLY A 116 4.56 -12.10 -10.44
CA GLY A 116 3.93 -12.63 -9.23
C GLY A 116 4.63 -12.11 -7.98
N VAL A 117 3.87 -11.58 -7.02
CA VAL A 117 4.37 -11.08 -5.73
C VAL A 117 3.71 -11.89 -4.63
N GLY A 118 4.51 -12.58 -3.82
CA GLY A 118 4.04 -13.32 -2.66
C GLY A 118 3.74 -12.42 -1.46
N ASN A 119 3.04 -12.98 -0.47
CA ASN A 119 2.88 -12.36 0.84
C ASN A 119 4.24 -12.22 1.52
N GLY A 120 4.45 -11.11 2.24
CA GLY A 120 5.52 -11.01 3.21
C GLY A 120 5.14 -11.74 4.49
N ILE A 121 6.04 -12.53 5.06
CA ILE A 121 5.80 -13.29 6.30
C ILE A 121 6.80 -12.84 7.36
N ALA A 122 6.29 -12.38 8.49
CA ALA A 122 7.09 -11.95 9.65
C ALA A 122 6.91 -12.94 10.81
N PRO A 123 7.88 -13.05 11.75
CA PRO A 123 7.70 -13.86 12.94
C PRO A 123 6.58 -13.28 13.82
N LYS A 124 5.85 -14.15 14.52
CA LYS A 124 4.76 -13.74 15.43
C LYS A 124 5.21 -12.75 16.51
N SER A 125 6.45 -12.84 16.98
CA SER A 125 7.04 -11.92 17.96
C SER A 125 7.22 -10.49 17.45
N ALA A 126 7.14 -10.25 16.14
CA ALA A 126 7.29 -8.91 15.56
C ALA A 126 6.02 -8.05 15.69
N LEU A 127 4.86 -8.64 16.02
CA LEU A 127 3.61 -7.91 16.10
C LEU A 127 3.55 -7.13 17.41
N MET A 128 3.43 -5.80 17.30
CA MET A 128 3.27 -4.88 18.41
C MET A 128 1.98 -4.07 18.27
N LYS A 129 1.50 -3.53 19.39
CA LYS A 129 0.51 -2.45 19.39
C LYS A 129 1.22 -1.14 19.63
N THR A 130 1.06 -0.20 18.72
CA THR A 130 1.71 1.11 18.83
C THR A 130 0.92 2.00 19.79
N ASN A 131 1.61 2.90 20.50
CA ASN A 131 0.94 3.91 21.36
C ASN A 131 0.59 5.19 20.58
N ILE A 132 0.65 5.14 19.24
CA ILE A 132 0.50 6.31 18.38
C ILE A 132 -1.00 6.59 18.17
N SER A 133 -1.45 7.72 18.74
CA SER A 133 -2.80 8.23 18.49
C SER A 133 -2.85 8.96 17.14
N SER A 134 -4.04 9.04 16.53
CA SER A 134 -4.22 9.94 15.38
C SER A 134 -4.52 11.38 15.80
N ARG A 135 -4.90 11.64 17.07
CA ARG A 135 -5.21 12.96 17.67
C ARG A 135 -5.16 12.89 19.21
N SER A 136 -4.25 13.64 19.84
CA SER A 136 -4.26 13.95 21.27
C SER A 136 -4.82 15.35 21.52
N HIS A 137 -5.22 15.68 22.75
CA HIS A 137 -5.53 17.07 23.07
C HIS A 137 -4.23 17.89 23.06
N ILE A 138 -4.34 19.18 22.75
CA ILE A 138 -3.19 20.09 22.85
C ILE A 138 -2.66 20.18 24.29
N SER A 139 -3.54 20.01 25.28
CA SER A 139 -3.17 19.92 26.70
C SER A 139 -2.35 18.68 27.04
N ASP A 140 -2.37 17.62 26.22
CA ASP A 140 -1.57 16.42 26.44
C ASP A 140 -0.10 16.62 26.01
N GLN A 141 0.25 17.76 25.39
CA GLN A 141 1.60 18.00 24.87
C GLN A 141 2.57 18.55 25.93
N PHE A 142 2.06 19.18 26.99
CA PHE A 142 2.85 19.68 28.12
C PHE A 142 1.97 19.99 29.34
N ASP A 143 2.45 19.63 30.53
CA ASP A 143 1.68 19.63 31.78
C ASP A 143 1.17 21.02 32.21
N GLU A 144 1.84 22.07 31.75
CA GLU A 144 1.57 23.46 32.12
C GLU A 144 0.59 24.16 31.17
N PHE A 145 -0.05 23.45 30.23
CA PHE A 145 -0.87 24.04 29.17
C PHE A 145 -1.91 25.07 29.65
N LYS A 146 -2.53 24.85 30.84
CA LYS A 146 -3.49 25.79 31.43
C LYS A 146 -2.89 27.19 31.72
N GLN A 147 -1.57 27.29 31.92
CA GLN A 147 -0.88 28.56 32.14
C GLN A 147 -0.76 29.40 30.86
N TYR A 148 -0.97 28.79 29.69
CA TYR A 148 -0.83 29.42 28.38
C TYR A 148 -2.18 29.76 27.72
N ILE A 149 -3.28 29.60 28.46
CA ILE A 149 -4.64 29.95 28.02
C ILE A 149 -5.32 30.87 29.04
N LEU A 150 -6.29 31.67 28.58
CA LEU A 150 -7.00 32.62 29.43
C LEU A 150 -7.73 31.88 30.57
N GLU A 151 -7.65 32.42 31.79
CA GLU A 151 -8.28 31.81 32.98
C GLU A 151 -9.80 31.63 32.81
N SER A 152 -10.45 32.57 32.11
CA SER A 152 -11.88 32.48 31.76
C SER A 152 -12.23 31.30 30.85
N GLU A 153 -11.24 30.69 30.17
CA GLU A 153 -11.42 29.56 29.26
C GLU A 153 -11.06 28.20 29.89
N HIS A 154 -10.56 28.17 31.13
CA HIS A 154 -10.20 26.92 31.82
C HIS A 154 -11.41 25.99 31.97
N ALA A 155 -12.57 26.55 32.33
CA ALA A 155 -13.81 25.79 32.44
C ALA A 155 -14.29 25.22 31.09
N VAL A 156 -13.99 25.92 29.99
CA VAL A 156 -14.31 25.45 28.63
C VAL A 156 -13.39 24.30 28.24
N LEU A 157 -12.09 24.40 28.55
CA LEU A 157 -11.13 23.31 28.33
C LEU A 157 -11.52 22.04 29.12
N ASP A 158 -11.80 22.17 30.41
CA ASP A 158 -12.19 21.03 31.26
C ASP A 158 -13.47 20.35 30.74
N LYS A 159 -14.42 21.15 30.25
CA LYS A 159 -15.63 20.63 29.62
C LYS A 159 -15.34 19.88 28.31
N ILE A 160 -14.48 20.42 27.44
CA ILE A 160 -14.04 19.73 26.22
C ILE A 160 -13.39 18.38 26.54
N LEU A 161 -12.51 18.33 27.55
CA LEU A 161 -11.80 17.12 27.97
C LEU A 161 -12.76 16.04 28.52
N ASN A 162 -13.71 16.45 29.36
CA ASN A 162 -14.69 15.54 29.97
C ASN A 162 -15.68 14.99 28.93
N GLU A 163 -16.24 15.84 28.07
CA GLU A 163 -17.21 15.44 27.03
C GLU A 163 -16.57 14.48 26.00
N ASP A 164 -15.28 14.63 25.73
CA ASP A 164 -14.55 13.70 24.87
C ASP A 164 -14.27 12.33 25.50
N GLY A 165 -14.10 12.29 26.83
CA GLY A 165 -14.01 11.04 27.58
C GLY A 165 -15.35 10.31 27.67
N GLU A 166 -16.41 11.03 28.05
CA GLU A 166 -17.72 10.44 28.37
C GLU A 166 -18.50 9.98 27.13
N PHE A 167 -18.52 10.77 26.05
CA PHE A 167 -19.36 10.46 24.87
C PHE A 167 -18.69 9.52 23.85
N ALA A 168 -17.40 9.22 24.00
CA ALA A 168 -16.68 8.38 23.04
C ALA A 168 -17.15 6.90 23.00
N PRO A 169 -17.41 6.22 24.13
CA PRO A 169 -17.94 4.85 24.14
C PRO A 169 -19.36 4.76 23.56
N GLU A 170 -20.24 5.72 23.91
CA GLU A 170 -21.63 5.77 23.46
C GLU A 170 -21.72 5.95 21.93
N LEU A 171 -21.00 6.93 21.38
CA LEU A 171 -20.91 7.13 19.92
C LEU A 171 -20.37 5.92 19.17
N ARG A 172 -19.49 5.13 19.80
CA ARG A 172 -18.92 3.92 19.19
C ARG A 172 -19.95 2.80 19.12
N ALA A 173 -20.71 2.59 20.19
CA ALA A 173 -21.78 1.59 20.23
C ALA A 173 -22.85 1.89 19.16
N LEU A 174 -23.30 3.14 19.07
CA LEU A 174 -24.28 3.58 18.07
C LEU A 174 -23.75 3.40 16.64
N LYS A 175 -22.49 3.77 16.37
CA LYS A 175 -21.87 3.60 15.04
C LYS A 175 -21.69 2.12 14.67
N LEU A 176 -21.43 1.24 15.63
CA LEU A 176 -21.37 -0.20 15.40
C LEU A 176 -22.75 -0.78 15.05
N GLN A 177 -23.79 -0.38 15.79
CA GLN A 177 -25.17 -0.77 15.51
C GLN A 177 -25.62 -0.31 14.11
N ILE A 178 -25.33 0.95 13.73
CA ILE A 178 -25.60 1.47 12.38
C ILE A 178 -24.92 0.62 11.30
N ARG A 179 -23.67 0.17 11.54
CA ARG A 179 -22.95 -0.68 10.59
C ARG A 179 -23.61 -2.06 10.45
N ASN A 180 -24.00 -2.66 11.56
CA ASN A 180 -24.65 -3.97 11.58
C ASN A 180 -26.01 -3.93 10.86
N ILE A 181 -26.86 -2.96 11.18
CA ILE A 181 -28.18 -2.78 10.55
C ILE A 181 -28.04 -2.46 9.05
N ASN A 182 -27.03 -1.67 8.64
CA ASN A 182 -26.77 -1.44 7.22
C ASN A 182 -26.35 -2.71 6.47
N ASN A 183 -25.57 -3.60 7.11
CA ASN A 183 -25.20 -4.88 6.52
C ASN A 183 -26.41 -5.79 6.39
N GLU A 184 -27.26 -5.87 7.42
CA GLU A 184 -28.51 -6.65 7.38
C GLU A 184 -29.46 -6.14 6.29
N ARG A 185 -29.61 -4.81 6.15
CA ARG A 185 -30.45 -4.19 5.11
C ARG A 185 -29.97 -4.50 3.70
N ARG A 186 -28.65 -4.61 3.49
CA ARG A 186 -28.05 -4.97 2.19
C ARG A 186 -28.36 -6.41 1.79
N VAL A 187 -28.52 -7.32 2.76
CA VAL A 187 -28.76 -8.75 2.54
C VAL A 187 -30.26 -9.09 2.55
N ALA A 188 -31.10 -8.25 3.17
CA ALA A 188 -32.54 -8.42 3.17
C ALA A 188 -33.12 -8.49 1.74
N THR A 189 -34.02 -9.43 1.51
CA THR A 189 -34.69 -9.65 0.20
C THR A 189 -36.10 -9.07 0.14
N ASN A 190 -36.76 -8.91 1.29
CA ASN A 190 -38.09 -8.31 1.41
C ASN A 190 -38.01 -6.78 1.57
N ILE A 191 -38.87 -6.06 0.86
CA ILE A 191 -39.04 -4.60 0.91
C ILE A 191 -39.44 -4.14 2.31
N GLU A 192 -40.40 -4.81 2.95
CA GLU A 192 -40.91 -4.45 4.27
C GLU A 192 -39.84 -4.59 5.37
N ALA A 193 -38.98 -5.60 5.24
CA ALA A 193 -37.82 -5.77 6.12
C ALA A 193 -36.77 -4.67 5.90
N LYS A 194 -36.59 -4.20 4.65
CA LYS A 194 -35.68 -3.08 4.35
C LYS A 194 -36.18 -1.76 4.90
N ASP A 195 -37.49 -1.51 4.85
CA ASP A 195 -38.11 -0.29 5.35
C ASP A 195 -37.99 -0.21 6.87
N ASN A 196 -38.27 -1.31 7.59
CA ASN A 196 -38.06 -1.40 9.04
C ASN A 196 -36.59 -1.14 9.45
N LEU A 197 -35.63 -1.71 8.72
CA LEU A 197 -34.20 -1.48 8.98
C LEU A 197 -33.79 -0.03 8.64
N LEU A 198 -34.44 0.60 7.67
CA LEU A 198 -34.20 2.01 7.32
C LEU A 198 -34.73 2.96 8.40
N GLU A 199 -35.87 2.63 9.02
CA GLU A 199 -36.40 3.37 10.16
C GLU A 199 -35.50 3.27 11.39
N GLN A 200 -35.02 2.07 11.72
CA GLN A 200 -34.04 1.87 12.79
C GLN A 200 -32.73 2.63 12.53
N LEU A 201 -32.27 2.69 11.29
CA LEU A 201 -31.11 3.50 10.91
C LEU A 201 -31.35 4.99 11.13
N ASN A 202 -32.53 5.49 10.77
CA ASN A 202 -32.89 6.89 10.97
C ASN A 202 -32.93 7.24 12.46
N ASP A 203 -33.45 6.35 13.30
CA ASP A 203 -33.47 6.56 14.74
C ASP A 203 -32.05 6.56 15.35
N LEU A 204 -31.22 5.58 15.01
CA LEU A 204 -29.82 5.56 15.46
C LEU A 204 -29.02 6.78 15.00
N ASN A 205 -29.26 7.27 13.77
CA ASN A 205 -28.63 8.49 13.28
C ASN A 205 -29.08 9.72 14.09
N LYS A 206 -30.37 9.81 14.46
CA LYS A 206 -30.87 10.87 15.35
C LYS A 206 -30.22 10.79 16.73
N GLN A 207 -30.06 9.59 17.29
CA GLN A 207 -29.37 9.41 18.57
C GLN A 207 -27.90 9.86 18.48
N VAL A 208 -27.20 9.54 17.39
CA VAL A 208 -25.84 10.05 17.13
C VAL A 208 -25.83 11.58 17.08
N ASP A 209 -26.75 12.20 16.35
CA ASP A 209 -26.82 13.66 16.25
C ASP A 209 -27.15 14.33 17.59
N GLN A 210 -28.00 13.71 18.41
CA GLN A 210 -28.29 14.17 19.77
C GLN A 210 -27.04 14.15 20.65
N VAL A 211 -26.26 13.06 20.64
CA VAL A 211 -25.01 12.95 21.41
C VAL A 211 -23.99 13.98 20.90
N LYS A 212 -23.88 14.20 19.59
CA LYS A 212 -22.99 15.22 19.01
C LYS A 212 -23.40 16.65 19.37
N ASN A 213 -24.70 16.93 19.43
CA ASN A 213 -25.22 18.26 19.75
C ASN A 213 -25.13 18.59 21.26
N LYS A 214 -24.87 17.60 22.12
CA LYS A 214 -24.54 17.81 23.54
C LYS A 214 -23.12 18.33 23.76
N LYS A 215 -22.22 18.20 22.76
CA LYS A 215 -20.83 18.65 22.85
C LYS A 215 -20.69 20.16 22.64
N ILE A 216 -19.78 20.78 23.41
CA ILE A 216 -19.31 22.14 23.15
C ILE A 216 -18.16 22.12 22.15
N GLY A 217 -18.26 22.94 21.11
CA GLY A 217 -17.22 23.06 20.08
C GLY A 217 -17.30 21.96 19.02
N SER A 218 -16.26 21.11 18.91
CA SER A 218 -16.18 20.07 17.88
C SER A 218 -17.24 19.00 18.11
N LYS A 219 -18.11 18.78 17.10
CA LYS A 219 -19.09 17.68 17.10
C LYS A 219 -18.46 16.29 17.00
N GLU A 220 -17.16 16.22 16.73
CA GLU A 220 -16.39 14.97 16.70
C GLU A 220 -15.44 14.92 17.89
N THR A 221 -15.28 13.72 18.47
CA THR A 221 -14.33 13.50 19.57
C THR A 221 -12.91 13.88 19.16
N VAL A 222 -12.28 14.81 19.88
CA VAL A 222 -10.89 15.25 19.71
C VAL A 222 -9.96 14.13 20.18
N ARG A 223 -10.21 13.53 21.35
CA ARG A 223 -9.50 12.34 21.81
C ARG A 223 -10.00 11.09 21.10
N ARG A 224 -9.17 10.46 20.27
CA ARG A 224 -9.40 9.06 19.91
C ARG A 224 -8.74 8.19 20.97
N LEU A 225 -9.54 7.61 21.87
CA LEU A 225 -9.07 6.63 22.86
C LEU A 225 -8.14 5.61 22.17
N ASN A 226 -6.92 5.52 22.69
CA ASN A 226 -5.85 4.66 22.19
C ASN A 226 -6.31 3.21 22.19
N TYR A 227 -6.52 2.63 21.01
CA TYR A 227 -6.63 1.17 20.88
C TYR A 227 -5.33 0.52 20.37
N GLY A 228 -4.33 1.35 20.10
CA GLY A 228 -3.10 1.00 19.43
C GLY A 228 -3.33 0.51 18.01
N VAL A 229 -2.48 0.94 17.09
CA VAL A 229 -2.46 0.35 15.76
C VAL A 229 -1.57 -0.88 15.84
N GLU A 230 -2.09 -2.03 15.41
CA GLU A 230 -1.25 -3.20 15.26
C GLU A 230 -0.26 -2.96 14.11
N ALA A 231 1.02 -3.20 14.38
CA ALA A 231 2.11 -2.95 13.47
C ALA A 231 3.19 -4.02 13.66
N LEU A 232 4.00 -4.21 12.63
CA LEU A 232 5.28 -4.90 12.77
C LEU A 232 6.29 -3.90 13.31
N ASP A 233 7.08 -4.33 14.29
CA ASP A 233 8.13 -3.53 14.90
C ASP A 233 9.29 -3.27 13.91
N ALA A 234 10.01 -2.18 14.15
CA ALA A 234 11.28 -1.92 13.46
C ALA A 234 12.31 -3.03 13.77
N GLY A 235 13.26 -3.23 12.86
CA GLY A 235 14.22 -4.34 12.92
C GLY A 235 13.65 -5.70 12.52
N THR A 236 12.38 -5.76 12.12
CA THR A 236 11.77 -7.02 11.66
C THR A 236 12.21 -7.36 10.23
N SER A 237 12.75 -8.56 10.06
CA SER A 237 13.00 -9.18 8.75
C SER A 237 11.73 -9.88 8.24
N VAL A 238 11.10 -9.34 7.18
CA VAL A 238 9.92 -9.95 6.53
C VAL A 238 10.37 -10.82 5.36
N LYS A 239 10.17 -12.15 5.42
CA LYS A 239 10.45 -13.06 4.30
C LYS A 239 9.54 -12.75 3.12
N GLN A 240 10.09 -12.62 1.92
CA GLN A 240 9.34 -12.24 0.73
C GLN A 240 9.86 -12.95 -0.52
N THR A 241 8.94 -13.40 -1.39
CA THR A 241 9.28 -14.02 -2.67
C THR A 241 8.53 -13.39 -3.83
N MET A 242 9.18 -13.30 -5.00
CA MET A 242 8.56 -12.89 -6.26
C MET A 242 8.93 -13.86 -7.37
N LYS A 243 8.09 -13.91 -8.41
CA LYS A 243 8.32 -14.70 -9.61
C LYS A 243 8.01 -13.86 -10.85
N LEU A 244 9.02 -13.55 -11.64
CA LEU A 244 8.85 -12.91 -12.94
C LEU A 244 8.73 -13.98 -14.02
N SER A 245 7.51 -14.21 -14.51
CA SER A 245 7.20 -15.23 -15.51
C SER A 245 7.26 -14.64 -16.91
N GLY A 246 8.10 -15.19 -17.79
CA GLY A 246 8.28 -14.70 -19.17
C GLY A 246 9.72 -14.25 -19.45
N ASN A 247 10.01 -13.99 -20.73
CA ASN A 247 11.37 -13.77 -21.26
C ASN A 247 11.73 -12.30 -21.50
N ALA A 248 11.07 -11.34 -20.85
CA ALA A 248 11.39 -9.94 -21.06
C ALA A 248 12.58 -9.53 -20.18
N GLU A 249 13.79 -9.65 -20.72
CA GLU A 249 15.04 -9.15 -20.11
C GLU A 249 14.88 -7.69 -19.65
N ASN A 250 14.23 -6.86 -20.48
CA ASN A 250 13.92 -5.47 -20.14
C ASN A 250 13.00 -5.31 -18.93
N SER A 251 12.08 -6.25 -18.69
CA SER A 251 11.21 -6.22 -17.50
C SER A 251 12.01 -6.53 -16.24
N LEU A 252 12.99 -7.46 -16.32
CA LEU A 252 13.92 -7.70 -15.21
C LEU A 252 14.78 -6.47 -14.95
N LYS A 253 15.39 -5.88 -15.99
CA LYS A 253 16.19 -4.64 -15.87
C LYS A 253 15.37 -3.49 -15.28
N PHE A 254 14.14 -3.30 -15.73
CA PHE A 254 13.23 -2.28 -15.21
C PHE A 254 12.85 -2.52 -13.74
N LEU A 255 12.64 -3.79 -13.36
CA LEU A 255 12.38 -4.15 -11.97
C LEU A 255 13.60 -3.86 -11.08
N ILE A 256 14.81 -4.24 -11.52
CA ILE A 256 16.07 -3.98 -10.79
C ILE A 256 16.34 -2.47 -10.69
N TRP A 257 16.12 -1.73 -11.79
CA TRP A 257 16.19 -0.27 -11.78
C TRP A 257 15.19 0.35 -10.80
N THR A 258 13.97 -0.17 -10.71
CA THR A 258 13.00 0.24 -9.69
C THR A 258 13.51 -0.09 -8.29
N MET A 259 14.06 -1.28 -8.08
CA MET A 259 14.64 -1.71 -6.80
C MET A 259 15.75 -0.76 -6.32
N SER A 260 16.55 -0.22 -7.25
CA SER A 260 17.56 0.81 -6.97
C SER A 260 17.01 2.13 -6.45
N LYS A 261 15.69 2.28 -6.32
CA LYS A 261 15.01 3.49 -5.84
C LYS A 261 13.94 3.18 -4.79
N LEU A 262 13.72 1.92 -4.42
CA LEU A 262 12.59 1.52 -3.55
C LEU A 262 12.61 2.16 -2.17
N VAL A 263 13.79 2.42 -1.60
CA VAL A 263 13.96 3.06 -0.28
C VAL A 263 13.39 4.48 -0.21
N LEU A 264 13.16 5.13 -1.36
CA LEU A 264 12.53 6.44 -1.44
C LEU A 264 11.01 6.40 -1.18
N PHE A 265 10.42 5.20 -1.18
CA PHE A 265 8.97 5.01 -1.10
C PHE A 265 8.60 4.16 0.11
N PRO A 266 7.96 4.74 1.14
CA PRO A 266 7.50 3.95 2.28
C PRO A 266 6.36 2.99 1.89
N VAL A 267 6.41 1.78 2.45
CA VAL A 267 5.41 0.72 2.25
C VAL A 267 4.35 0.74 3.35
N GLY A 268 3.08 0.53 3.00
CA GLY A 268 1.98 0.49 3.97
C GLY A 268 1.43 1.86 4.38
N GLY A 269 0.82 1.89 5.56
CA GLY A 269 0.09 3.04 6.13
C GLY A 269 0.90 3.90 7.10
N MET A 270 0.25 4.88 7.72
CA MET A 270 0.83 5.77 8.75
C MET A 270 2.11 6.52 8.35
N ARG A 271 2.24 6.88 7.07
CA ARG A 271 3.40 7.60 6.52
C ARG A 271 3.74 8.90 7.25
N SER A 272 2.75 9.60 7.82
CA SER A 272 2.97 10.82 8.62
C SER A 272 3.74 10.57 9.92
N HIS A 273 3.80 9.32 10.37
CA HIS A 273 4.58 8.88 11.55
C HIS A 273 5.85 8.15 11.12
N ASN A 274 6.31 8.33 9.88
CA ASN A 274 7.50 7.71 9.30
C ASN A 274 7.45 6.16 9.17
N PHE A 275 6.25 5.57 9.24
CA PHE A 275 6.10 4.12 9.11
C PHE A 275 6.45 3.63 7.70
N GLY A 276 6.94 2.40 7.62
CA GLY A 276 7.15 1.70 6.36
C GLY A 276 8.45 2.02 5.66
N LYS A 277 9.45 2.60 6.35
CA LYS A 277 10.81 2.69 5.83
C LYS A 277 11.45 1.30 5.84
N VAL A 278 12.03 0.89 4.72
CA VAL A 278 12.52 -0.49 4.53
C VAL A 278 13.81 -0.56 3.73
N GLU A 279 14.55 -1.63 3.93
CA GLU A 279 15.67 -2.06 3.08
C GLU A 279 15.40 -3.47 2.56
N PRO A 280 14.92 -3.59 1.30
CA PRO A 280 14.63 -4.90 0.76
C PRO A 280 15.83 -5.48 0.00
N LYS A 281 16.05 -6.79 0.13
CA LYS A 281 17.14 -7.50 -0.55
C LYS A 281 16.69 -8.87 -1.03
N TRP A 282 17.02 -9.20 -2.28
CA TRP A 282 16.67 -10.45 -2.93
C TRP A 282 17.85 -11.09 -3.66
N THR A 283 17.92 -12.41 -3.57
CA THR A 283 18.69 -13.24 -4.47
C THR A 283 17.84 -13.63 -5.66
N ILE A 284 18.38 -13.49 -6.86
CA ILE A 284 17.72 -13.81 -8.13
C ILE A 284 18.27 -15.12 -8.66
N THR A 285 17.37 -16.02 -9.05
CA THR A 285 17.69 -17.29 -9.73
C THR A 285 16.88 -17.37 -11.01
N ASN A 286 17.53 -17.76 -12.11
CA ASN A 286 16.88 -17.99 -13.39
C ASN A 286 16.57 -19.47 -13.57
N HIS A 287 15.32 -19.84 -13.82
CA HIS A 287 14.89 -21.22 -13.98
C HIS A 287 14.42 -21.46 -15.40
N THR A 288 14.99 -22.46 -16.07
CA THR A 288 14.58 -22.89 -17.40
C THR A 288 14.06 -24.32 -17.37
N PHE A 289 13.39 -24.74 -18.44
CA PHE A 289 13.00 -26.15 -18.58
C PHE A 289 14.22 -27.09 -18.60
N ALA A 290 15.34 -26.64 -19.18
CA ALA A 290 16.59 -27.40 -19.23
C ALA A 290 17.35 -27.39 -17.89
N ASN A 291 17.20 -26.33 -17.09
CA ASN A 291 17.80 -26.19 -15.76
C ASN A 291 16.72 -25.85 -14.71
N PRO A 292 15.93 -26.83 -14.25
CA PRO A 292 14.85 -26.59 -13.29
C PRO A 292 15.36 -26.23 -11.88
N SER A 293 16.56 -26.71 -11.49
CA SER A 293 17.25 -26.31 -10.25
C SER A 293 17.60 -24.83 -10.20
N GLY A 294 17.68 -24.19 -11.37
CA GLY A 294 17.97 -22.78 -11.51
C GLY A 294 19.46 -22.48 -11.66
N GLU A 295 19.74 -21.34 -12.27
CA GLU A 295 21.06 -20.75 -12.41
C GLU A 295 21.09 -19.46 -11.59
N ALA A 296 22.13 -19.27 -10.78
CA ALA A 296 22.28 -18.04 -10.02
C ALA A 296 22.41 -16.84 -10.97
N VAL A 297 21.62 -15.79 -10.73
CA VAL A 297 21.71 -14.53 -11.46
C VAL A 297 22.49 -13.50 -10.64
N GLY A 298 22.23 -13.42 -9.33
CA GLY A 298 22.92 -12.50 -8.44
C GLY A 298 22.07 -12.01 -7.28
N ILE A 299 22.49 -10.92 -6.65
CA ILE A 299 21.80 -10.29 -5.50
C ILE A 299 21.53 -8.82 -5.82
N VAL A 300 20.30 -8.38 -5.55
CA VAL A 300 19.89 -6.97 -5.72
C VAL A 300 19.12 -6.50 -4.49
N GLY A 301 19.27 -5.24 -4.15
CA GLY A 301 18.49 -4.63 -3.08
C GLY A 301 19.25 -3.57 -2.31
N TRP A 302 18.85 -3.34 -1.07
CA TRP A 302 19.45 -2.34 -0.19
C TRP A 302 19.93 -2.97 1.09
N GLN A 303 21.03 -2.43 1.59
CA GLN A 303 21.58 -2.75 2.88
C GLN A 303 22.43 -1.58 3.38
N ASP A 304 22.21 -1.16 4.63
CA ASP A 304 22.99 -0.12 5.31
C ASP A 304 23.03 1.19 4.51
N GLY A 305 21.90 1.57 3.93
CA GLY A 305 21.73 2.77 3.12
C GLY A 305 22.41 2.73 1.75
N LYS A 306 22.88 1.57 1.29
CA LYS A 306 23.55 1.41 -0.02
C LYS A 306 22.79 0.43 -0.91
N PHE A 307 22.74 0.73 -2.20
CA PHE A 307 22.21 -0.18 -3.19
C PHE A 307 23.24 -1.26 -3.52
N ILE A 308 22.82 -2.52 -3.41
CA ILE A 308 23.56 -3.72 -3.77
C ILE A 308 23.10 -4.15 -5.16
N ASN A 309 24.06 -4.32 -6.07
CA ASN A 309 23.84 -4.76 -7.45
C ASN A 309 24.92 -5.77 -7.86
N GLU A 310 24.90 -6.94 -7.23
CA GLU A 310 25.88 -8.02 -7.42
C GLU A 310 25.30 -9.03 -8.42
N LEU A 311 25.20 -8.63 -9.68
CA LEU A 311 24.73 -9.48 -10.77
C LEU A 311 25.90 -10.19 -11.46
N ASN A 312 25.67 -11.43 -11.88
CA ASN A 312 26.59 -12.18 -12.72
C ASN A 312 26.76 -11.48 -14.07
N SER A 313 27.93 -11.62 -14.70
CA SER A 313 28.31 -10.87 -15.92
C SER A 313 27.30 -10.96 -17.06
N GLY A 314 26.62 -12.10 -17.22
CA GLY A 314 25.56 -12.29 -18.23
C GLY A 314 24.27 -11.49 -18.00
N TYR A 315 24.09 -10.92 -16.80
CA TYR A 315 22.90 -10.14 -16.41
C TYR A 315 23.25 -8.71 -15.95
N MET A 316 24.53 -8.36 -15.86
CA MET A 316 24.97 -7.01 -15.52
C MET A 316 24.51 -6.01 -16.58
N PHE A 317 24.08 -4.84 -16.12
CA PHE A 317 23.78 -3.69 -16.97
C PHE A 317 24.04 -2.39 -16.21
N ASP A 318 24.28 -1.32 -16.97
CA ASP A 318 24.48 0.02 -16.42
C ASP A 318 23.11 0.65 -16.09
N LEU A 319 22.89 0.97 -14.81
CA LEU A 319 21.63 1.54 -14.32
C LEU A 319 21.36 2.94 -14.87
N GLU A 320 22.40 3.77 -15.05
CA GLU A 320 22.25 5.13 -15.56
C GLU A 320 21.98 5.13 -17.06
N ALA A 321 22.69 4.29 -17.81
CA ALA A 321 22.42 4.10 -19.24
C ALA A 321 21.02 3.53 -19.47
N PHE A 322 20.60 2.56 -18.66
CA PHE A 322 19.24 2.03 -18.71
C PHE A 322 18.20 3.12 -18.38
N GLU A 323 18.41 3.94 -17.35
CA GLU A 323 17.52 5.05 -17.02
C GLU A 323 17.37 6.03 -18.18
N LYS A 324 18.48 6.41 -18.83
CA LYS A 324 18.46 7.27 -20.03
C LYS A 324 17.68 6.66 -21.18
N SER A 325 17.71 5.33 -21.33
CA SER A 325 16.94 4.65 -22.38
C SER A 325 15.42 4.67 -22.15
N LEU A 326 14.93 4.95 -20.93
CA LEU A 326 13.50 4.93 -20.60
C LEU A 326 12.68 6.01 -21.35
N ILE A 327 13.33 7.02 -21.91
CA ILE A 327 12.68 8.08 -22.71
C ILE A 327 12.79 7.84 -24.22
N ASP A 328 13.53 6.82 -24.66
CA ASP A 328 13.67 6.48 -26.06
C ASP A 328 12.48 5.62 -26.50
N GLU A 329 11.53 6.23 -27.21
CA GLU A 329 10.30 5.56 -27.67
C GLU A 329 10.55 4.42 -28.67
N SER A 330 11.75 4.33 -29.27
CA SER A 330 12.13 3.19 -30.11
C SER A 330 12.49 1.94 -29.30
N ILE A 331 12.86 2.12 -28.03
CA ILE A 331 13.20 1.05 -27.09
C ILE A 331 12.00 0.79 -26.16
N PHE A 332 11.49 1.85 -25.53
CA PHE A 332 10.41 1.79 -24.55
C PHE A 332 9.31 2.80 -24.85
N ASN A 333 8.08 2.32 -24.99
CA ASN A 333 6.92 3.17 -25.14
C ASN A 333 5.90 2.93 -24.02
N PHE A 334 5.95 3.78 -23.00
CA PHE A 334 5.06 3.73 -21.84
C PHE A 334 3.65 4.26 -22.11
N ARG A 335 3.35 4.68 -23.34
CA ARG A 335 2.01 5.11 -23.80
C ARG A 335 1.26 4.01 -24.56
N VAL A 336 1.89 2.86 -24.80
CA VAL A 336 1.25 1.71 -25.45
C VAL A 336 0.62 0.79 -24.39
N PHE A 337 -0.68 0.53 -24.52
CA PHE A 337 -1.47 -0.25 -23.56
C PHE A 337 -2.26 -1.42 -24.18
N GLY A 338 -2.43 -1.46 -25.50
CA GLY A 338 -3.05 -2.55 -26.29
C GLY A 338 -4.24 -2.13 -27.14
#